data_AF-A0AAV7WP74-F1
#
_entry.id   AF-A0AAV7WP74-F1
#
_cell.length_a   1.000
_cell.length_b   1.000
_cell.length_c   1.000
_cell.angle_alpha   90.00
_cell.angle_beta   90.00
_cell.angle_gamma   90.00
#
_symmetry.space_group_name_H-M   'P 1'
#
loop_
_entity.id
_entity.type
_entity.pdbx_description
1 polymer ?
#
loop_
_entity_poly.entity_id
_entity_poly.type
_entity_poly.pdbx_seq_one_letter_code
_entity_poly.pdbx_strand_id
1 'polypeptide(L)'
;MAVAPQGLLTVFIFERAHRVQTSPISGSTTLSMVARILNFCNQDHLLRMAQKVSPIKVNNATVSFFLENTLEVQKGHASYQSVKKQLQEEGLPYALVFSAHLKVMHDDCFPFFDSSEAAWDWLQHTYPTAHWQVMEEEAQSRNHEKSRPRRNCQRGAPTAAVSPLQAHEIMMAALQTVTTKVPGAS
;
A
#
# COMPACT_ATOMS: atom_id res chain seq x y z
N MET A 1 17.08 3.75 -24.57
CA MET A 1 16.63 2.98 -25.75
C MET A 1 15.77 1.83 -25.26
N ALA A 2 14.46 1.85 -25.53
CA ALA A 2 13.56 0.78 -25.12
C ALA A 2 13.73 -0.38 -26.10
N VAL A 3 14.32 -1.48 -25.64
CA VAL A 3 14.40 -2.73 -26.40
C VAL A 3 12.99 -3.27 -26.50
N ALA A 4 12.43 -3.32 -27.72
CA ALA A 4 11.16 -3.99 -27.96
C ALA A 4 11.31 -5.47 -27.54
N PRO A 5 10.39 -6.03 -26.73
CA PRO A 5 10.49 -7.42 -26.30
C PRO A 5 10.47 -8.33 -27.54
N GLN A 6 11.62 -8.96 -27.77
CA GLN A 6 11.87 -9.91 -28.85
C GLN A 6 11.05 -11.17 -28.55
N GLY A 7 9.88 -11.32 -29.20
CA GLY A 7 9.05 -12.52 -29.04
C GLY A 7 7.56 -12.33 -29.31
N LEU A 8 7.09 -11.10 -29.46
CA LEU A 8 5.70 -10.85 -29.85
C LEU A 8 5.52 -10.97 -31.35
N LEU A 9 4.69 -11.92 -31.79
CA LEU A 9 4.21 -11.94 -33.16
C LEU A 9 3.40 -10.66 -33.38
N THR A 10 3.79 -9.86 -34.37
CA THR A 10 3.01 -8.72 -34.87
C THR A 10 1.66 -9.14 -35.47
N VAL A 11 1.44 -10.44 -35.59
CA VAL A 11 0.25 -11.06 -36.17
C VAL A 11 -0.46 -11.91 -35.12
N PHE A 12 -1.73 -11.59 -34.87
CA PHE A 12 -2.63 -12.44 -34.08
C PHE A 12 -3.22 -13.53 -34.98
N ILE A 13 -2.92 -14.80 -34.68
CA ILE A 13 -3.48 -15.96 -35.38
C ILE A 13 -4.61 -16.55 -34.53
N PHE A 14 -5.81 -16.56 -35.09
CA PHE A 14 -7.00 -17.14 -34.48
C PHE A 14 -7.25 -18.54 -35.04
N GLU A 15 -7.44 -19.52 -34.17
CA GLU A 15 -7.84 -20.88 -34.58
C GLU A 15 -9.35 -20.97 -34.79
N ARG A 16 -10.12 -20.32 -33.91
CA ARG A 16 -11.59 -20.32 -33.93
C ARG A 16 -12.11 -19.01 -33.38
N ALA A 17 -13.15 -18.47 -33.99
CA ALA A 17 -13.94 -17.38 -33.43
C ALA A 17 -15.42 -17.63 -33.72
N HIS A 18 -16.25 -17.55 -32.70
CA HIS A 18 -17.69 -17.77 -32.83
C HIS A 18 -18.45 -17.02 -31.74
N ARG A 19 -19.75 -16.84 -31.94
CA ARG A 19 -20.64 -16.25 -30.93
C ARG A 19 -21.25 -17.35 -30.08
N VAL A 20 -21.36 -17.12 -28.78
CA VAL A 20 -22.04 -18.04 -27.87
C VAL A 20 -23.49 -17.58 -27.72
N GLN A 21 -24.43 -18.48 -27.98
CA GLN A 21 -25.84 -18.23 -27.76
C GLN A 21 -26.14 -18.37 -26.27
N THR A 22 -25.91 -17.32 -25.50
CA THR A 22 -26.50 -17.17 -24.17
C THR A 22 -27.85 -16.49 -24.32
N SER A 23 -28.87 -16.99 -23.62
CA SER A 23 -30.15 -16.28 -23.53
C SER A 23 -29.85 -14.85 -23.05
N PRO A 24 -30.30 -13.81 -23.77
CA PRO A 24 -29.91 -12.44 -23.47
C PRO A 24 -30.31 -12.12 -22.03
N ILE A 25 -29.33 -11.77 -21.21
CA ILE A 25 -29.56 -11.23 -19.87
C ILE A 25 -30.24 -9.88 -20.07
N SER A 26 -31.54 -9.87 -19.82
CA SER A 26 -32.45 -8.72 -19.71
C SER A 26 -32.07 -7.48 -20.53
N GLY A 27 -32.61 -7.37 -21.76
CA GLY A 27 -32.65 -6.10 -22.51
C GLY A 27 -31.39 -5.72 -23.32
N SER A 28 -30.29 -6.48 -23.24
CA SER A 28 -29.09 -6.26 -24.06
C SER A 28 -29.02 -7.25 -25.23
N THR A 29 -28.85 -6.73 -26.45
CA THR A 29 -28.87 -7.53 -27.71
C THR A 29 -27.49 -8.11 -28.07
N THR A 30 -26.42 -7.75 -27.35
CA THR A 30 -25.06 -8.13 -27.75
C THR A 30 -24.65 -9.47 -27.17
N LEU A 31 -24.60 -10.50 -28.02
CA LEU A 31 -24.06 -11.81 -27.67
C LEU A 31 -22.53 -11.75 -27.49
N SER A 32 -22.03 -12.49 -26.50
CA SER A 32 -20.59 -12.67 -26.28
C SER A 32 -19.94 -13.42 -27.44
N MET A 33 -18.70 -13.06 -27.75
CA MET A 33 -17.87 -13.74 -28.75
C MET A 33 -16.75 -14.46 -28.03
N VAL A 34 -16.51 -15.72 -28.39
CA VAL A 34 -15.40 -16.52 -27.89
C VAL A 34 -14.43 -16.76 -29.05
N ALA A 35 -13.20 -16.34 -28.84
CA ALA A 35 -12.10 -16.52 -29.78
C ALA A 35 -10.96 -17.29 -29.11
N ARG A 36 -10.45 -18.30 -29.81
CA ARG A 36 -9.27 -19.07 -29.42
C ARG A 36 -8.07 -18.58 -30.23
N ILE A 37 -7.11 -18.01 -29.52
CA ILE A 37 -5.84 -17.54 -30.09
C ILE A 37 -4.84 -18.69 -30.02
N LEU A 38 -4.13 -18.94 -31.13
CA LEU A 38 -3.19 -20.08 -31.24
C LEU A 38 -2.07 -20.03 -30.20
N ASN A 39 -1.53 -18.84 -29.93
CA ASN A 39 -0.41 -18.64 -29.02
C ASN A 39 -0.86 -17.99 -27.71
N PHE A 40 -0.61 -18.66 -26.59
CA PHE A 40 -0.91 -18.17 -25.24
C PHE A 40 -0.24 -16.84 -24.92
N CYS A 41 1.02 -16.63 -25.32
CA CYS A 41 1.73 -15.37 -25.09
C CYS A 41 1.04 -14.19 -25.77
N ASN A 42 0.48 -14.40 -26.96
CA ASN A 42 -0.27 -13.37 -27.67
C ASN A 42 -1.60 -13.07 -26.96
N GLN A 43 -2.28 -14.10 -26.44
CA GLN A 43 -3.49 -13.94 -25.65
C GLN A 43 -3.23 -13.14 -24.38
N ASP A 44 -2.23 -13.51 -23.58
CA ASP A 44 -1.85 -12.81 -22.36
C ASP A 44 -1.45 -11.36 -22.65
N HIS A 45 -0.66 -11.13 -23.70
CA HIS A 45 -0.29 -9.78 -24.11
C HIS A 45 -1.50 -8.94 -24.53
N LEU A 46 -2.41 -9.50 -25.33
CA LEU A 46 -3.66 -8.83 -25.74
C LEU A 46 -4.46 -8.40 -24.51
N LEU A 47 -4.61 -9.28 -23.52
CA LEU A 47 -5.36 -9.00 -22.30
C LEU A 47 -4.70 -7.93 -21.43
N ARG A 48 -3.37 -7.99 -21.26
CA ARG A 48 -2.60 -6.94 -20.56
C ARG A 48 -2.74 -5.59 -21.25
N MET A 49 -2.65 -5.57 -22.58
CA MET A 49 -2.84 -4.35 -23.37
C MET A 49 -4.27 -3.83 -23.24
N ALA A 50 -5.27 -4.72 -23.30
CA ALA A 50 -6.67 -4.35 -23.16
C ALA A 50 -6.97 -3.74 -21.78
N GLN A 51 -6.41 -4.29 -20.71
CA GLN A 51 -6.54 -3.73 -19.36
C GLN A 51 -5.90 -2.35 -19.22
N LYS A 52 -4.73 -2.13 -19.84
CA LYS A 52 -4.03 -0.82 -19.82
C LYS A 52 -4.78 0.28 -20.58
N VAL A 53 -5.45 -0.07 -21.67
CA VAL A 53 -6.15 0.89 -22.55
C VAL A 53 -7.63 1.05 -22.17
N SER A 54 -8.18 0.16 -21.33
CA SER A 54 -9.59 0.15 -20.94
C SER A 54 -10.09 1.53 -20.46
N PRO A 55 -11.25 2.04 -20.94
CA PRO A 55 -12.24 1.35 -21.77
C PRO A 55 -11.96 1.37 -23.28
N ILE A 56 -12.11 0.23 -23.95
CA ILE A 56 -11.94 0.11 -25.41
C ILE A 56 -13.29 0.36 -26.10
N LYS A 57 -13.31 1.28 -27.07
CA LYS A 57 -14.50 1.61 -27.85
C LYS A 57 -14.35 1.17 -29.31
N VAL A 58 -15.32 0.42 -29.82
CA VAL A 58 -15.42 0.00 -31.22
C VAL A 58 -16.82 0.35 -31.71
N ASN A 59 -16.93 1.16 -32.76
CA ASN A 59 -18.23 1.57 -33.34
C ASN A 59 -19.23 2.12 -32.30
N ASN A 60 -18.74 2.98 -31.40
CA ASN A 60 -19.51 3.55 -30.28
C ASN A 60 -20.02 2.55 -29.22
N ALA A 61 -19.58 1.29 -29.26
CA ALA A 61 -19.82 0.29 -28.24
C ALA A 61 -18.56 0.04 -27.40
N THR A 62 -18.74 -0.12 -26.08
CA THR A 62 -17.64 -0.51 -25.19
C THR A 62 -17.42 -2.02 -25.30
N VAL A 63 -16.19 -2.42 -25.61
CA VAL A 63 -15.80 -3.82 -25.71
C VAL A 63 -14.84 -4.14 -24.57
N SER A 64 -15.10 -5.26 -23.90
CA SER A 64 -14.30 -5.78 -22.81
C SER A 64 -13.80 -7.18 -23.16
N PHE A 65 -12.52 -7.43 -22.89
CA PHE A 65 -11.88 -8.73 -23.11
C PHE A 65 -11.66 -9.45 -21.79
N PHE A 66 -12.02 -10.73 -21.73
CA PHE A 66 -11.87 -11.58 -20.56
C PHE A 66 -11.26 -12.92 -20.95
N LEU A 67 -10.59 -13.57 -20.00
CA LEU A 67 -10.16 -14.96 -20.15
C LEU A 67 -11.37 -15.89 -20.05
N GLU A 68 -11.34 -16.96 -20.84
CA GLU A 68 -12.28 -18.06 -20.67
C GLU A 68 -11.80 -18.91 -19.50
N ASN A 69 -12.61 -18.95 -18.44
CA ASN A 69 -12.36 -19.76 -17.25
C ASN A 69 -13.38 -20.89 -17.20
N THR A 70 -12.95 -22.08 -16.84
CA THR A 70 -13.86 -23.21 -16.59
C THR A 70 -14.81 -22.87 -15.45
N LEU A 71 -15.98 -23.53 -15.41
CA LEU A 71 -16.98 -23.31 -14.36
C LEU A 71 -16.42 -23.56 -12.95
N GLU A 72 -15.51 -24.51 -12.81
CA GLU A 72 -14.83 -24.82 -11.54
C GLU A 72 -13.96 -23.65 -11.08
N VAL A 73 -13.16 -23.08 -11.98
CA VAL A 73 -12.32 -21.92 -11.69
C VAL A 73 -13.18 -20.69 -11.37
N GLN A 74 -14.31 -20.51 -12.07
CA GLN A 74 -15.26 -19.43 -11.77
C GLN A 74 -15.88 -19.57 -10.37
N LYS A 75 -16.30 -20.79 -10.00
CA LYS A 75 -16.81 -21.09 -8.65
C LYS A 75 -15.73 -20.86 -7.59
N GLY A 76 -14.50 -21.28 -7.86
CA GLY A 76 -13.35 -21.01 -7.00
C GLY A 76 -13.12 -19.50 -6.83
N HIS A 77 -13.14 -18.71 -7.90
CA HIS A 77 -13.02 -17.24 -7.81
C HIS A 77 -14.15 -16.58 -7.03
N ALA A 78 -15.36 -17.16 -7.11
CA ALA A 78 -16.54 -16.70 -6.39
C ALA A 78 -16.48 -17.03 -4.89
N SER A 79 -15.87 -18.15 -4.47
CA SER A 79 -15.75 -18.50 -3.04
C SER A 79 -14.93 -17.47 -2.26
N TYR A 80 -13.96 -16.82 -2.89
CA TYR A 80 -13.18 -15.72 -2.29
C TYR A 80 -13.93 -14.39 -2.19
N GLN A 81 -15.20 -14.28 -2.61
CA GLN A 81 -15.90 -12.99 -2.64
C GLN A 81 -15.94 -12.30 -1.27
N SER A 82 -16.22 -13.05 -0.19
CA SER A 82 -16.22 -12.50 1.17
C SER A 82 -14.83 -12.04 1.61
N VAL A 83 -13.80 -12.85 1.35
CA VAL A 83 -12.39 -12.55 1.67
C VAL A 83 -11.93 -11.29 0.95
N LYS A 84 -12.26 -11.13 -0.34
CA LYS A 84 -11.91 -9.95 -1.15
C LYS A 84 -12.54 -8.68 -0.60
N LYS A 85 -13.79 -8.76 -0.16
CA LYS A 85 -14.49 -7.62 0.43
C LYS A 85 -13.75 -7.14 1.68
N GLN A 86 -13.37 -8.07 2.56
CA GLN A 86 -12.59 -7.74 3.75
C GLN A 86 -11.21 -7.17 3.38
N LEU A 87 -10.48 -7.80 2.46
CA LEU A 87 -9.18 -7.29 1.99
C LEU A 87 -9.29 -5.86 1.44
N GLN A 88 -10.37 -5.55 0.72
CA GLN A 88 -10.62 -4.22 0.21
C GLN A 88 -10.93 -3.22 1.33
N GLU A 89 -11.69 -3.62 2.36
CA GLU A 89 -11.97 -2.81 3.54
C GLU A 89 -10.69 -2.49 4.34
N GLU A 90 -9.79 -3.47 4.48
CA GLU A 90 -8.48 -3.29 5.12
C GLU A 90 -7.43 -2.59 4.22
N GLY A 91 -7.78 -2.27 2.97
CA GLY A 91 -6.88 -1.60 2.02
C GLY A 91 -5.72 -2.47 1.52
N LEU A 92 -5.83 -3.80 1.64
CA LEU A 92 -4.78 -4.74 1.26
C LEU A 92 -4.82 -5.07 -0.23
N PRO A 93 -3.72 -4.88 -0.98
CA PRO A 93 -3.66 -5.25 -2.37
C PRO A 93 -3.69 -6.77 -2.53
N TYR A 94 -4.53 -7.25 -3.43
CA TYR A 94 -4.65 -8.68 -3.73
C TYR A 94 -4.77 -8.91 -5.23
N ALA A 95 -4.44 -10.13 -5.65
CA ALA A 95 -4.61 -10.61 -7.01
C ALA A 95 -5.15 -12.05 -6.98
N LEU A 96 -6.09 -12.35 -7.87
CA LEU A 96 -6.45 -13.73 -8.16
C LEU A 96 -5.54 -14.27 -9.25
N VAL A 97 -4.89 -15.39 -8.97
CA VAL A 97 -4.07 -16.12 -9.93
C VAL A 97 -4.89 -17.20 -10.61
N PHE A 98 -4.50 -17.55 -11.83
CA PHE A 98 -5.08 -18.65 -12.59
C PHE A 98 -5.02 -19.97 -11.77
N SER A 99 -6.05 -20.80 -11.88
CA SER A 99 -6.41 -21.92 -10.98
C SER A 99 -7.04 -21.54 -9.63
N ALA A 100 -7.56 -20.32 -9.50
CA ALA A 100 -8.33 -19.86 -8.33
C ALA A 100 -7.53 -19.78 -7.02
N HIS A 101 -6.27 -19.37 -7.11
CA HIS A 101 -5.45 -19.05 -5.95
C HIS A 101 -5.55 -17.56 -5.64
N LEU A 102 -5.65 -17.20 -4.36
CA LEU A 102 -5.60 -15.82 -3.91
C LEU A 102 -4.19 -15.46 -3.48
N LYS A 103 -3.64 -14.40 -4.09
CA LYS A 103 -2.36 -13.82 -3.70
C LYS A 103 -2.63 -12.50 -2.99
N VAL A 104 -2.20 -12.38 -1.75
CA VAL A 104 -2.29 -11.13 -0.97
C VAL A 104 -0.90 -10.51 -0.87
N MET A 105 -0.80 -9.19 -0.87
CA MET A 105 0.45 -8.47 -0.58
C MET A 105 0.40 -7.94 0.85
N HIS A 106 1.33 -8.39 1.69
CA HIS A 106 1.41 -8.03 3.10
C HIS A 106 2.88 -7.95 3.54
N ASP A 107 3.35 -6.80 4.04
CA ASP A 107 4.70 -6.60 4.58
C ASP A 107 5.81 -7.23 3.72
N ASP A 108 5.84 -6.88 2.43
CA ASP A 108 6.78 -7.39 1.41
C ASP A 108 6.72 -8.90 1.14
N CYS A 109 5.80 -9.61 1.79
CA CYS A 109 5.49 -11.00 1.54
C CYS A 109 4.26 -11.15 0.64
N PHE A 110 4.23 -12.27 -0.09
CA PHE A 110 3.13 -12.61 -0.97
C PHE A 110 2.55 -13.98 -0.62
N PRO A 111 1.78 -14.10 0.47
CA PRO A 111 1.11 -15.34 0.78
C PRO A 111 0.15 -15.73 -0.35
N PHE A 112 0.18 -17.02 -0.70
CA PHE A 112 -0.71 -17.65 -1.66
C PHE A 112 -1.67 -18.57 -0.92
N PHE A 113 -2.94 -18.50 -1.27
CA PHE A 113 -3.99 -19.31 -0.66
C PHE A 113 -4.71 -20.13 -1.72
N ASP A 114 -4.83 -21.43 -1.46
CA ASP A 114 -5.52 -22.38 -2.32
C ASP A 114 -7.00 -22.55 -1.96
N SER A 115 -7.37 -22.15 -0.74
CA SER A 115 -8.75 -22.19 -0.23
C SER A 115 -9.16 -20.85 0.37
N SER A 116 -10.44 -20.51 0.23
CA SER A 116 -11.06 -19.34 0.85
C SER A 116 -11.03 -19.40 2.37
N GLU A 117 -11.11 -20.61 2.95
CA GLU A 117 -11.07 -20.81 4.40
C GLU A 117 -9.71 -20.48 4.97
N ALA A 118 -8.63 -20.97 4.35
CA ALA A 118 -7.26 -20.66 4.76
C ALA A 118 -6.96 -19.16 4.65
N ALA A 119 -7.45 -18.49 3.60
CA ALA A 119 -7.31 -17.05 3.43
C ALA A 119 -8.07 -16.26 4.51
N TRP A 120 -9.27 -16.72 4.88
CA TRP A 120 -10.10 -16.09 5.90
C TRP A 120 -9.47 -16.26 7.30
N ASP A 121 -8.99 -17.45 7.62
CA ASP A 121 -8.29 -17.74 8.87
C ASP A 121 -7.04 -16.85 9.02
N TRP A 122 -6.24 -16.75 7.95
CA TRP A 122 -5.08 -15.87 7.92
C TRP A 122 -5.45 -14.40 8.15
N LEU A 123 -6.54 -13.92 7.55
CA LEU A 123 -7.03 -12.56 7.75
C LEU A 123 -7.41 -12.30 9.21
N GLN A 124 -8.10 -13.22 9.86
CA GLN A 124 -8.53 -13.05 11.25
C GLN A 124 -7.34 -13.02 12.22
N HIS A 125 -6.30 -13.82 11.95
CA HIS A 125 -5.08 -13.84 12.75
C HIS A 125 -4.22 -12.59 12.56
N THR A 126 -4.13 -12.10 11.32
CA THR A 126 -3.26 -10.96 10.97
C THR A 126 -3.93 -9.63 11.27
N TYR A 127 -5.24 -9.53 11.01
CA TYR A 127 -6.10 -8.38 11.26
C TYR A 127 -7.29 -8.81 12.11
N PRO A 128 -7.09 -9.01 13.43
CA PRO A 128 -8.22 -9.17 14.32
C PRO A 128 -9.10 -7.94 14.15
N THR A 129 -10.39 -8.15 13.88
CA THR A 129 -11.40 -7.11 13.63
C THR A 129 -11.48 -6.05 14.75
N ALA A 130 -10.74 -6.17 15.84
CA ALA A 130 -10.58 -5.15 16.89
C ALA A 130 -9.52 -4.06 16.58
N HIS A 131 -8.75 -4.15 15.49
CA HIS A 131 -7.61 -3.25 15.25
C HIS A 131 -8.00 -1.80 14.86
N TRP A 132 -9.19 -1.57 14.30
CA TRP A 132 -9.66 -0.20 13.99
C TRP A 132 -9.85 0.65 15.26
N GLN A 133 -10.22 0.02 16.39
CA GLN A 133 -10.38 0.70 17.68
C GLN A 133 -9.03 1.14 18.28
N VAL A 134 -8.00 0.30 18.15
CA VAL A 134 -6.65 0.61 18.65
C VAL A 134 -5.94 1.65 17.78
N MET A 135 -6.09 1.59 16.44
CA MET A 135 -5.51 2.60 15.55
C MET A 135 -6.15 3.98 15.72
N GLU A 136 -7.47 4.04 15.94
CA GLU A 136 -8.18 5.30 16.15
C GLU A 136 -7.83 5.91 17.51
N GLU A 137 -7.67 5.10 18.56
CA GLU A 137 -7.25 5.53 19.89
C GLU A 137 -5.78 5.99 19.92
N GLU A 138 -4.87 5.36 19.15
CA GLU A 138 -3.51 5.84 18.97
C GLU A 138 -3.43 7.15 18.16
N ALA A 139 -4.25 7.29 17.12
CA ALA A 139 -4.33 8.52 16.33
C ALA A 139 -4.90 9.69 17.16
N GLN A 140 -5.92 9.43 17.98
CA GLN A 140 -6.48 10.39 18.93
C GLN A 140 -5.49 10.73 20.04
N SER A 141 -4.71 9.76 20.54
CA SER A 141 -3.66 9.99 21.55
C SER A 141 -2.50 10.83 21.00
N ARG A 142 -2.07 10.61 19.75
CA ARG A 142 -1.05 11.45 19.09
C ARG A 142 -1.55 12.87 18.82
N ASN A 143 -2.85 13.05 18.54
CA ASN A 143 -3.45 14.38 18.40
C ASN A 143 -3.68 15.06 19.76
N HIS A 144 -4.02 14.32 20.82
CA HIS A 144 -4.15 14.84 22.17
C HIS A 144 -2.78 15.30 22.73
N GLU A 145 -1.70 14.57 22.43
CA GLU A 145 -0.32 14.98 22.78
C GLU A 145 0.10 16.28 22.07
N LYS A 146 -0.27 16.46 20.80
CA LYS A 146 -0.06 17.72 20.06
C LYS A 146 -0.93 18.88 20.56
N SER A 147 -2.06 18.57 21.19
CA SER A 147 -3.01 19.54 21.74
C SER A 147 -2.72 19.93 23.18
N ARG A 148 -1.73 19.31 23.83
CA ARG A 148 -1.30 19.70 25.18
C ARG A 148 -0.79 21.14 25.11
N PRO A 149 -1.33 22.08 25.91
CA PRO A 149 -0.77 23.41 25.98
C PRO A 149 0.68 23.29 26.44
N ARG A 150 1.59 23.93 25.69
CA ARG A 150 2.99 24.07 26.13
C ARG A 150 2.96 24.54 27.58
N ARG A 151 3.53 23.75 28.48
CA ARG A 151 3.65 24.12 29.90
C ARG A 151 4.14 25.55 29.95
N ASN A 152 3.28 26.43 30.44
CA ASN A 152 3.59 27.84 30.63
C ASN A 152 4.75 27.87 31.63
N CYS A 153 5.96 28.05 31.13
CA CYS A 153 7.11 28.36 31.96
C CYS A 153 6.83 29.74 32.56
N GLN A 154 6.13 29.75 33.70
CA GLN A 154 6.10 30.92 34.57
C GLN A 154 7.55 31.21 34.91
N ARG A 155 8.05 32.30 34.32
CA ARG A 155 9.32 32.93 34.68
C ARG A 155 9.32 33.11 36.20
N GLY A 156 10.18 32.37 36.88
CA GLY A 156 10.59 32.72 38.23
C GLY A 156 11.12 34.15 38.23
N ALA A 157 10.65 34.94 39.19
CA ALA A 157 11.04 36.34 39.36
C ALA A 157 12.57 36.49 39.51
N PRO A 158 13.19 37.55 38.97
CA PRO A 158 14.59 37.84 39.22
C PRO A 158 14.76 38.29 40.68
N THR A 159 15.44 37.47 41.48
CA THR A 159 15.85 37.83 42.84
C THR A 159 17.07 38.76 42.78
N ALA A 160 16.89 39.97 43.31
CA ALA A 160 17.88 40.93 43.83
C ALA A 160 19.13 41.27 42.98
N ALA A 161 19.16 42.53 42.53
CA ALA A 161 20.32 43.20 41.99
C ALA A 161 21.46 43.28 43.03
N VAL A 162 22.64 42.76 42.67
CA VAL A 162 23.90 43.04 43.39
C VAL A 162 24.43 44.38 42.88
N SER A 163 24.67 45.32 43.80
CA SER A 163 25.10 46.68 43.48
C SER A 163 26.52 46.72 42.87
N PRO A 164 26.80 47.65 41.93
CA PRO A 164 28.04 47.68 41.14
C PRO A 164 29.33 48.01 41.92
N LEU A 165 29.26 48.24 43.24
CA LEU A 165 30.41 48.52 44.09
C LEU A 165 31.16 47.26 44.58
N GLN A 166 30.59 46.05 44.45
CA GLN A 166 31.28 44.80 44.82
C GLN A 166 32.16 44.21 43.68
N ALA A 167 31.97 44.63 42.43
CA ALA A 167 32.72 44.07 41.31
C ALA A 167 34.19 44.55 41.28
N HIS A 168 34.49 45.74 41.82
CA HIS A 168 35.85 46.28 41.84
C HIS A 168 36.74 45.63 42.90
N GLU A 169 36.17 45.30 44.08
CA GLU A 169 36.91 44.57 45.14
C GLU A 169 37.32 43.16 44.70
N ILE A 170 36.44 42.47 43.94
CA ILE A 170 36.74 41.12 43.42
C ILE A 170 37.85 41.18 42.36
N MET A 171 37.88 42.23 41.54
CA MET A 171 38.88 42.36 40.47
C MET A 171 40.27 42.74 40.99
N MET A 172 40.37 43.52 42.09
CA MET A 172 41.66 43.84 42.71
C MET A 172 42.25 42.66 43.51
N ALA A 173 41.43 41.80 44.12
CA ALA A 173 41.90 40.61 44.83
C ALA A 173 42.54 39.55 43.90
N ALA A 174 42.10 39.48 42.63
CA ALA A 174 42.61 38.52 41.65
C ALA A 174 44.00 38.88 41.08
N LEU A 175 44.44 40.14 41.18
CA LEU A 175 45.75 40.57 40.69
C LEU A 175 46.90 40.31 41.68
N GLN A 176 46.60 40.00 42.94
CA GLN A 176 47.62 39.73 43.97
C GLN A 176 48.03 38.24 44.07
N THR A 177 47.28 37.30 43.48
CA THR A 177 47.55 35.86 43.59
C THR A 177 48.46 35.27 42.51
N VAL A 178 48.86 36.06 41.50
CA VAL A 178 49.62 35.56 40.33
C VAL A 178 51.15 35.70 40.49
N THR A 179 51.68 36.31 41.57
CA THR A 179 53.14 36.61 41.65
C THR A 179 53.98 35.72 42.56
N THR A 180 53.43 34.71 43.25
CA THR A 180 54.25 33.87 44.14
C THR A 180 53.97 32.38 43.99
N LYS A 181 54.61 31.70 43.02
CA LYS A 181 55.31 30.41 43.24
C LYS A 181 56.10 29.95 42.00
N VAL A 182 57.34 30.41 41.89
CA VAL A 182 58.45 29.65 41.28
C VAL A 182 59.30 29.19 42.46
N PRO A 183 59.45 27.87 42.69
CA PRO A 183 60.63 27.15 42.18
C PRO A 183 60.30 25.68 41.79
N GLY A 184 60.96 25.04 40.82
CA GLY A 184 62.28 25.32 40.26
C GLY A 184 63.38 24.60 41.04
N ALA A 185 63.56 23.32 40.72
CA ALA A 185 64.83 22.60 40.65
C ALA A 185 65.63 22.28 41.93
N SER A 186 66.13 21.04 41.91
CA SER A 186 67.28 20.44 42.63
C SER A 186 66.96 19.77 43.96
#